data_AF-A0AAW0DC88-F1
#
_entry.id   AF-A0AAW0DC88-F1
#
_cell.length_a   1.000
_cell.length_b   1.000
_cell.length_c   1.000
_cell.angle_alpha   90.00
_cell.angle_beta   90.00
_cell.angle_gamma   90.00
#
_symmetry.space_group_name_H-M   'P 1'
#
loop_
_entity.id
_entity.type
_entity.pdbx_description
1 polymer ?
#
loop_
_entity_poly.entity_id
_entity_poly.type
_entity_poly.pdbx_seq_one_letter_code
_entity_poly.pdbx_strand_id
1 'polypeptide(L)'
;MSRRRLLKVPSLRFLGVEAYSSSLRPRCLFSSFNPSFTRNLATNATNRLPSRRISSILDSKSLMMDLDSEIFNYTTGRFLANEAYHLSQRRVFDVPGLFEIIAKATNCKTEQITGFRKFGEGGLNRIFLVTLDTGFQLIARIPYPLLIPKAYAIASEVATMDLLRSRGVPNSQGLRAQTEYILMEYMKGTDLSQIWSGLERDEIKSLVDQLVKLEHITMSIASGSIYYTRDLMELALEGDRFCIGPDVSIPLWYGQREWLEVFRGPYKNAESVLITGAKKELAYLDKFGAPRAPYQHFQREYYKYEKQSPLDHVKNLHRYLRLASALLPDDHSLSAFCIRLPDRSDSNIRVSIDSVGLDIVSLLDWQHTAVLPLFLHAGVPNFLQSKEDEVSQQMVTPELPDNFDTLSEEDKDWELLRRRLAHYHYNLSTAAHNKVHHEGLVYPLTPFRRRIFIHASAIWEGETIKLLCAMIDLVCNWEVFATDGTSCPVDFTEEEIEKALKLYQALANADMGERQLMERISYADETWVPVAHYEAAKAIGQELKRMTLKASAEDEETTEEDYALIEANWPLDDMEEDELYEYK
;
A
#
# COMPACT_ATOMS: atom_id res chain seq x y z
N MET A 1 -10.67 -50.52 -5.20
CA MET A 1 -11.39 -50.37 -3.92
C MET A 1 -10.48 -49.63 -2.93
N SER A 2 -10.16 -48.36 -3.20
CA SER A 2 -10.80 -47.14 -2.65
C SER A 2 -11.04 -47.18 -1.13
N ARG A 3 -10.03 -46.74 -0.37
CA ARG A 3 -10.20 -46.24 1.01
C ARG A 3 -10.11 -44.71 0.94
N ARG A 4 -11.27 -44.05 0.94
CA ARG A 4 -11.39 -42.59 1.08
C ARG A 4 -11.00 -42.22 2.52
N ARG A 5 -9.90 -41.50 2.70
CA ARG A 5 -9.65 -40.71 3.91
C ARG A 5 -10.55 -39.47 3.83
N LEU A 6 -11.58 -39.44 4.66
CA LEU A 6 -12.38 -38.24 4.92
C LEU A 6 -11.48 -37.25 5.67
N LEU A 7 -11.07 -36.20 4.97
CA LEU A 7 -10.44 -35.01 5.54
C LEU A 7 -11.54 -34.23 6.29
N LYS A 8 -11.35 -34.04 7.61
CA LYS A 8 -12.17 -33.13 8.42
C LYS A 8 -12.00 -31.70 7.89
N VAL A 9 -13.11 -31.03 7.65
CA VAL A 9 -13.21 -29.62 7.25
C VAL A 9 -13.52 -28.82 8.52
N PRO A 10 -12.82 -27.71 8.83
CA PRO A 10 -13.21 -26.83 9.92
C PRO A 10 -14.44 -26.01 9.52
N SER A 11 -15.42 -25.89 10.41
CA SER A 11 -16.50 -24.89 10.27
C SER A 11 -15.93 -23.48 10.47
N LEU A 12 -16.67 -22.43 10.07
CA LEU A 12 -16.29 -21.03 10.37
C LEU A 12 -16.10 -20.79 11.89
N ARG A 13 -16.77 -21.57 12.74
CA ARG A 13 -16.58 -21.56 14.20
C ARG A 13 -15.26 -22.22 14.67
N PHE A 14 -14.58 -22.99 13.82
CA PHE A 14 -13.39 -23.80 14.17
C PHE A 14 -12.09 -23.39 13.45
N LEU A 15 -12.04 -22.22 12.80
CA LEU A 15 -10.77 -21.63 12.34
C LEU A 15 -10.00 -20.90 13.46
N GLY A 16 -10.54 -20.83 14.68
CA GLY A 16 -9.83 -20.44 15.89
C GLY A 16 -9.14 -21.65 16.54
N VAL A 17 -7.82 -21.75 16.43
CA VAL A 17 -7.03 -22.73 17.19
C VAL A 17 -6.97 -22.29 18.66
N GLU A 18 -7.36 -23.18 19.57
CA GLU A 18 -7.11 -23.08 21.01
C GLU A 18 -5.59 -22.98 21.26
N ALA A 19 -5.12 -21.79 21.63
CA ALA A 19 -3.80 -21.62 22.22
C ALA A 19 -3.92 -21.66 23.75
N TYR A 20 -3.21 -22.61 24.35
CA TYR A 20 -3.10 -22.89 25.77
C TYR A 20 -3.07 -21.66 26.67
N SER A 21 -3.99 -21.60 27.63
CA SER A 21 -3.85 -20.75 28.81
C SER A 21 -2.71 -21.28 29.68
N SER A 22 -1.72 -20.43 29.98
CA SER A 22 -0.98 -20.56 31.24
C SER A 22 -0.63 -19.17 31.76
N SER A 23 -0.93 -18.99 33.04
CA SER A 23 -0.84 -17.76 33.83
C SER A 23 0.50 -17.03 33.72
N LEU A 24 0.49 -15.82 33.18
CA LEU A 24 1.51 -14.79 33.44
C LEU A 24 0.84 -13.40 33.43
N ARG A 25 1.22 -12.58 34.42
CA ARG A 25 0.85 -11.16 34.58
C ARG A 25 0.98 -10.37 33.26
N PRO A 26 0.24 -9.26 33.06
CA PRO A 26 0.16 -8.59 31.76
C PRO A 26 1.52 -8.00 31.39
N ARG A 27 2.24 -8.68 30.49
CA ARG A 27 3.37 -8.08 29.77
C ARG A 27 2.76 -7.22 28.67
N CYS A 28 2.98 -5.91 28.75
CA CYS A 28 2.62 -4.96 27.70
C CYS A 28 3.12 -5.47 26.34
N LEU A 29 2.21 -5.48 25.36
CA LEU A 29 2.46 -5.98 24.02
C LEU A 29 3.25 -4.93 23.21
N PHE A 30 4.56 -4.84 23.44
CA PHE A 30 5.47 -4.28 22.43
C PHE A 30 5.68 -5.22 21.24
N SER A 31 4.76 -6.16 21.01
CA SER A 31 4.89 -7.13 19.92
C SER A 31 4.80 -6.41 18.57
N SER A 32 5.74 -6.78 17.71
CA SER A 32 5.82 -6.40 16.32
C SER A 32 4.76 -7.15 15.51
N PHE A 33 3.51 -6.70 15.58
CA PHE A 33 2.50 -7.07 14.58
C PHE A 33 2.25 -5.91 13.64
N ASN A 34 2.29 -6.25 12.35
CA ASN A 34 2.20 -5.35 11.22
C ASN A 34 0.76 -4.80 11.11
N PRO A 35 0.55 -3.51 10.77
CA PRO A 35 -0.70 -3.09 10.17
C PRO A 35 -0.76 -3.67 8.75
N SER A 36 -1.15 -4.94 8.59
CA SER A 36 -1.27 -5.56 7.26
C SER A 36 -2.57 -5.23 6.54
N PHE A 37 -3.40 -4.34 7.09
CA PHE A 37 -4.60 -3.84 6.41
C PHE A 37 -4.87 -2.40 6.87
N THR A 38 -4.05 -1.48 6.37
CA THR A 38 -4.60 -0.19 5.96
C THR A 38 -4.72 -0.27 4.46
N ARG A 39 -5.89 0.02 3.91
CA ARG A 39 -6.18 0.03 2.49
C ARG A 39 -5.07 0.79 1.74
N ASN A 40 -4.12 0.06 1.16
CA ASN A 40 -3.27 0.60 0.12
C ASN A 40 -4.14 0.55 -1.14
N LEU A 41 -4.84 1.65 -1.42
CA LEU A 41 -5.54 1.83 -2.71
C LEU A 41 -4.59 1.73 -3.92
N ALA A 42 -3.28 1.75 -3.68
CA ALA A 42 -2.27 1.25 -4.60
C ALA A 42 -2.29 -0.29 -4.61
N THR A 43 -3.31 -0.87 -5.26
CA THR A 43 -3.29 -2.28 -5.66
C THR A 43 -2.18 -2.49 -6.69
N ASN A 44 -1.16 -3.25 -6.31
CA ASN A 44 -0.01 -3.57 -7.13
C ASN A 44 -0.16 -4.92 -7.83
N ALA A 45 -0.55 -4.84 -9.09
CA ALA A 45 -0.25 -5.87 -10.06
C ALA A 45 -0.18 -5.24 -11.46
N THR A 46 0.92 -4.58 -11.79
CA THR A 46 1.22 -4.26 -13.19
C THR A 46 1.71 -5.51 -13.91
N ASN A 47 0.79 -6.40 -14.28
CA ASN A 47 1.12 -7.50 -15.18
C ASN A 47 1.31 -6.95 -16.60
N ARG A 48 2.49 -7.18 -17.19
CA ARG A 48 2.71 -6.91 -18.62
C ARG A 48 1.92 -7.91 -19.44
N LEU A 49 1.10 -7.40 -20.36
CA LEU A 49 0.38 -8.21 -21.34
C LEU A 49 1.39 -8.82 -22.35
N PRO A 50 1.18 -10.07 -22.81
CA PRO A 50 2.03 -10.68 -23.83
C PRO A 50 2.00 -9.88 -25.15
N SER A 51 3.18 -9.65 -25.72
CA SER A 51 3.37 -8.89 -26.96
C SER A 51 2.87 -9.68 -28.18
N ARG A 52 1.80 -9.22 -28.84
CA ARG A 52 1.55 -9.53 -30.25
C ARG A 52 2.18 -8.43 -31.12
N ARG A 53 3.20 -8.78 -31.91
CA ARG A 53 3.65 -7.94 -33.04
C ARG A 53 2.64 -8.09 -34.17
N ILE A 54 2.08 -6.99 -34.66
CA ILE A 54 1.24 -7.00 -35.86
C ILE A 54 2.13 -6.61 -37.04
N SER A 55 2.31 -7.56 -37.98
CA SER A 55 2.84 -7.27 -39.30
C SER A 55 1.76 -6.59 -40.15
N SER A 56 2.18 -5.60 -40.92
CA SER A 56 1.37 -4.73 -41.78
C SER A 56 0.37 -5.46 -42.70
N ILE A 57 -0.74 -4.76 -42.95
CA ILE A 57 -1.81 -4.96 -43.93
C ILE A 57 -2.97 -5.82 -43.40
N LEU A 58 -4.04 -5.16 -42.94
CA LEU A 58 -5.46 -5.58 -43.00
C LEU A 58 -6.38 -4.50 -42.36
N ASP A 59 -7.65 -4.51 -42.73
CA ASP A 59 -8.62 -3.40 -42.71
C ASP A 59 -8.77 -2.61 -41.38
N SER A 60 -8.50 -1.30 -41.46
CA SER A 60 -8.45 -0.34 -40.35
C SER A 60 -9.71 -0.27 -39.47
N LYS A 61 -10.90 -0.51 -40.03
CA LYS A 61 -12.17 -0.43 -39.27
C LYS A 61 -12.45 -1.64 -38.39
N SER A 62 -12.04 -2.84 -38.82
CA SER A 62 -12.22 -4.07 -38.04
C SER A 62 -11.22 -4.16 -36.89
N LEU A 63 -10.00 -3.64 -37.10
CA LEU A 63 -8.98 -3.54 -36.05
C LEU A 63 -9.37 -2.50 -34.99
N MET A 64 -9.95 -1.36 -35.38
CA MET A 64 -10.42 -0.33 -34.43
C MET A 64 -11.50 -0.87 -33.48
N MET A 65 -12.47 -1.67 -33.95
CA MET A 65 -13.51 -2.23 -33.06
C MET A 65 -12.97 -3.26 -32.04
N ASP A 66 -11.94 -4.05 -32.39
CA ASP A 66 -11.31 -5.02 -31.47
C ASP A 66 -10.31 -4.31 -30.51
N LEU A 67 -9.58 -3.30 -31.03
CA LEU A 67 -8.75 -2.37 -30.25
C LEU A 67 -9.60 -1.58 -29.24
N ASP A 68 -10.80 -1.16 -29.61
CA ASP A 68 -11.73 -0.44 -28.74
C ASP A 68 -12.14 -1.28 -27.51
N SER A 69 -12.04 -2.61 -27.57
CA SER A 69 -12.26 -3.44 -26.37
C SER A 69 -10.99 -3.55 -25.51
N GLU A 70 -9.82 -3.73 -26.10
CA GLU A 70 -8.57 -3.99 -25.37
C GLU A 70 -7.94 -2.72 -24.77
N ILE A 71 -8.10 -1.58 -25.45
CA ILE A 71 -7.60 -0.27 -25.03
C ILE A 71 -8.44 0.29 -23.86
N PHE A 72 -9.75 0.07 -23.88
CA PHE A 72 -10.70 0.69 -22.94
C PHE A 72 -11.05 -0.20 -21.73
N ASN A 73 -11.13 -1.51 -21.90
CA ASN A 73 -11.46 -2.39 -20.79
C ASN A 73 -10.26 -2.60 -19.86
N TYR A 74 -10.53 -2.84 -18.58
CA TYR A 74 -9.54 -3.36 -17.66
C TYR A 74 -9.33 -4.85 -17.94
N THR A 75 -8.09 -5.28 -18.20
CA THR A 75 -7.76 -6.60 -18.75
C THR A 75 -6.70 -7.37 -17.95
N THR A 76 -6.05 -6.79 -16.94
CA THR A 76 -5.05 -7.49 -16.11
C THR A 76 -5.65 -8.34 -15.00
N GLY A 77 -6.84 -7.99 -14.51
CA GLY A 77 -7.52 -8.79 -13.49
C GLY A 77 -9.03 -8.57 -13.45
N ARG A 78 -9.66 -9.34 -12.58
CA ARG A 78 -11.09 -9.33 -12.29
C ARG A 78 -11.28 -9.30 -10.78
N PHE A 79 -12.48 -8.96 -10.33
CA PHE A 79 -12.80 -8.83 -8.91
C PHE A 79 -13.85 -9.89 -8.55
N LEU A 80 -13.64 -10.60 -7.44
CA LEU A 80 -14.59 -11.63 -7.01
C LEU A 80 -15.89 -11.01 -6.47
N ALA A 81 -15.78 -9.84 -5.83
CA ALA A 81 -16.88 -9.01 -5.36
C ALA A 81 -16.88 -7.64 -6.05
N ASN A 82 -18.05 -7.05 -6.19
CA ASN A 82 -18.31 -5.70 -6.71
C ASN A 82 -17.73 -5.44 -8.10
N GLU A 83 -17.64 -6.45 -8.95
CA GLU A 83 -16.88 -6.37 -10.21
C GLU A 83 -17.40 -5.26 -11.14
N ALA A 84 -18.72 -5.16 -11.31
CA ALA A 84 -19.32 -4.13 -12.15
C ALA A 84 -18.93 -2.72 -11.67
N TYR A 85 -18.89 -2.52 -10.35
CA TYR A 85 -18.44 -1.28 -9.73
C TYR A 85 -16.96 -1.02 -10.04
N HIS A 86 -16.05 -1.96 -9.72
CA HIS A 86 -14.62 -1.78 -9.97
C HIS A 86 -14.30 -1.54 -11.46
N LEU A 87 -15.01 -2.20 -12.39
CA LEU A 87 -14.81 -2.01 -13.83
C LEU A 87 -15.36 -0.66 -14.31
N SER A 88 -16.51 -0.20 -13.79
CA SER A 88 -17.11 1.09 -14.18
C SER A 88 -16.18 2.28 -13.92
N GLN A 89 -15.40 2.21 -12.84
CA GLN A 89 -14.44 3.24 -12.42
C GLN A 89 -13.21 3.36 -13.33
N ARG A 90 -13.06 2.52 -14.37
CA ARG A 90 -11.82 2.38 -15.16
C ARG A 90 -12.00 2.50 -16.68
N ARG A 91 -13.14 2.99 -17.18
CA ARG A 91 -13.50 2.88 -18.61
C ARG A 91 -13.23 4.09 -19.52
N VAL A 92 -13.07 5.31 -19.00
CA VAL A 92 -13.24 6.51 -19.84
C VAL A 92 -11.92 7.24 -20.11
N PHE A 93 -11.51 7.36 -21.37
CA PHE A 93 -10.57 8.38 -21.85
C PHE A 93 -10.72 8.61 -23.37
N ASP A 94 -10.31 9.78 -23.86
CA ASP A 94 -10.41 10.19 -25.27
C ASP A 94 -9.10 9.91 -26.02
N VAL A 95 -9.08 8.90 -26.89
CA VAL A 95 -7.89 8.49 -27.66
C VAL A 95 -7.47 9.57 -28.68
N PRO A 96 -8.36 10.09 -29.56
CA PRO A 96 -8.04 11.24 -30.41
C PRO A 96 -7.47 12.44 -29.64
N GLY A 97 -8.12 12.83 -28.53
CA GLY A 97 -7.64 13.92 -27.67
C GLY A 97 -6.24 13.64 -27.09
N LEU A 98 -5.96 12.40 -26.69
CA LEU A 98 -4.64 11.98 -26.23
C LEU A 98 -3.58 12.10 -27.33
N PHE A 99 -3.90 11.75 -28.58
CA PHE A 99 -2.94 11.84 -29.69
C PHE A 99 -2.57 13.28 -29.99
N GLU A 100 -3.55 14.20 -29.97
CA GLU A 100 -3.30 15.64 -30.12
C GLU A 100 -2.40 16.18 -29.00
N ILE A 101 -2.62 15.74 -27.77
CA ILE A 101 -1.78 16.09 -26.61
C ILE A 101 -0.35 15.59 -26.79
N ILE A 102 -0.18 14.33 -27.22
CA ILE A 102 1.13 13.74 -27.48
C ILE A 102 1.84 14.52 -28.59
N ALA A 103 1.18 14.71 -29.72
CA ALA A 103 1.71 15.43 -30.88
C ALA A 103 2.21 16.83 -30.49
N LYS A 104 1.41 17.56 -29.71
CA LYS A 104 1.77 18.88 -29.17
C LYS A 104 2.97 18.81 -28.23
N ALA A 105 3.02 17.84 -27.33
CA ALA A 105 4.10 17.69 -26.34
C ALA A 105 5.43 17.29 -26.98
N THR A 106 5.41 16.48 -28.03
CA THR A 106 6.61 16.00 -28.74
C THR A 106 6.96 16.85 -29.97
N ASN A 107 6.21 17.93 -30.22
CA ASN A 107 6.38 18.78 -31.39
C ASN A 107 6.36 17.98 -32.72
N CYS A 108 5.44 17.02 -32.81
CA CYS A 108 5.21 16.20 -34.01
C CYS A 108 3.75 16.31 -34.45
N LYS A 109 3.39 15.67 -35.56
CA LYS A 109 1.99 15.53 -35.99
C LYS A 109 1.41 14.20 -35.50
N THR A 110 0.08 14.11 -35.41
CA THR A 110 -0.60 12.88 -35.00
C THR A 110 -0.35 11.72 -35.97
N GLU A 111 -0.15 11.99 -37.27
CA GLU A 111 0.19 10.95 -38.26
C GLU A 111 1.58 10.33 -38.07
N GLN A 112 2.43 10.96 -37.24
CA GLN A 112 3.76 10.44 -36.90
C GLN A 112 3.70 9.45 -35.73
N ILE A 113 2.55 9.27 -35.08
CA ILE A 113 2.33 8.22 -34.08
C ILE A 113 2.11 6.90 -34.84
N THR A 114 3.15 6.08 -34.90
CA THR A 114 3.14 4.82 -35.67
C THR A 114 2.77 3.60 -34.82
N GLY A 115 2.82 3.73 -33.50
CA GLY A 115 2.42 2.66 -32.58
C GLY A 115 1.74 3.21 -31.34
N PHE A 116 0.62 2.58 -30.98
CA PHE A 116 -0.11 2.85 -29.73
C PHE A 116 -0.64 1.53 -29.20
N ARG A 117 -0.20 1.14 -28.01
CA ARG A 117 -0.67 -0.10 -27.37
C ARG A 117 -0.74 0.06 -25.86
N LYS A 118 -1.65 -0.66 -25.21
CA LYS A 118 -1.63 -0.80 -23.75
C LYS A 118 -0.31 -1.45 -23.34
N PHE A 119 0.40 -0.80 -22.44
CA PHE A 119 1.68 -1.26 -21.89
C PHE A 119 1.48 -1.97 -20.56
N GLY A 120 0.58 -1.44 -19.74
CA GLY A 120 0.19 -2.00 -18.46
C GLY A 120 -0.98 -1.21 -17.88
N GLU A 121 -1.50 -1.69 -16.77
CA GLU A 121 -2.50 -1.00 -15.97
C GLU A 121 -2.36 -1.45 -14.52
N GLY A 122 -2.60 -0.53 -13.59
CA GLY A 122 -2.57 -0.77 -12.15
C GLY A 122 -3.90 -0.39 -11.49
N GLY A 123 -3.91 -0.26 -10.17
CA GLY A 123 -5.11 0.13 -9.42
C GLY A 123 -5.68 1.50 -9.81
N LEU A 124 -4.80 2.46 -10.10
CA LEU A 124 -5.13 3.89 -10.25
C LEU A 124 -4.83 4.47 -11.63
N ASN A 125 -4.14 3.73 -12.51
CA ASN A 125 -3.77 4.23 -13.84
C ASN A 125 -3.81 3.14 -14.91
N ARG A 126 -4.00 3.59 -16.16
CA ARG A 126 -3.67 2.85 -17.37
C ARG A 126 -2.44 3.45 -18.02
N ILE A 127 -1.62 2.60 -18.62
CA ILE A 127 -0.33 3.00 -19.19
C ILE A 127 -0.28 2.52 -20.64
N PHE A 128 0.03 3.44 -21.55
CA PHE A 128 0.19 3.17 -22.97
C PHE A 128 1.63 3.40 -23.41
N LEU A 129 2.16 2.51 -24.24
CA LEU A 129 3.41 2.72 -24.94
C LEU A 129 3.08 3.32 -26.30
N VAL A 130 3.66 4.48 -26.58
CA VAL A 130 3.49 5.22 -27.82
C VAL A 130 4.83 5.23 -28.55
N THR A 131 4.80 4.95 -29.86
CA THR A 131 5.98 4.93 -30.72
C THR A 131 5.78 5.92 -31.85
N LEU A 132 6.76 6.80 -32.04
CA LEU A 132 6.80 7.74 -33.16
C LEU A 132 7.51 7.10 -34.37
N ASP A 133 7.28 7.65 -35.56
CA ASP A 133 7.95 7.29 -36.82
C ASP A 133 9.49 7.35 -36.74
N THR A 134 10.03 8.24 -35.91
CA THR A 134 11.45 8.36 -35.59
C THR A 134 12.01 7.17 -34.80
N GLY A 135 11.14 6.29 -34.28
CA GLY A 135 11.49 5.22 -33.34
C GLY A 135 11.56 5.67 -31.88
N PHE A 136 11.35 6.96 -31.59
CA PHE A 136 11.23 7.45 -30.21
C PHE A 136 10.02 6.83 -29.52
N GLN A 137 10.18 6.42 -28.26
CA GLN A 137 9.14 5.78 -27.46
C GLN A 137 8.86 6.57 -26.20
N LEU A 138 7.58 6.76 -25.89
CA LEU A 138 7.12 7.41 -24.69
C LEU A 138 5.97 6.63 -24.06
N ILE A 139 5.79 6.85 -22.77
CA ILE A 139 4.71 6.32 -21.97
C ILE A 139 3.67 7.40 -21.77
N ALA A 140 2.42 7.11 -22.12
CA ALA A 140 1.27 7.91 -21.75
C ALA A 140 0.55 7.23 -20.58
N ARG A 141 0.63 7.84 -19.39
CA ARG A 141 -0.08 7.36 -18.19
C ARG A 141 -1.37 8.17 -18.00
N ILE A 142 -2.47 7.43 -17.94
CA ILE A 142 -3.82 7.94 -17.83
C ILE A 142 -4.39 7.51 -16.48
N PRO A 143 -4.68 8.46 -15.58
CA PRO A 143 -5.27 8.15 -14.29
C PRO A 143 -6.73 7.75 -14.45
N TYR A 144 -7.16 6.80 -13.63
CA TYR A 144 -8.57 6.49 -13.46
C TYR A 144 -9.27 7.58 -12.63
N PRO A 145 -10.60 7.72 -12.74
CA PRO A 145 -11.42 8.53 -11.84
C PRO A 145 -11.11 8.34 -10.34
N LEU A 146 -10.63 7.16 -9.94
CA LEU A 146 -10.23 6.83 -8.58
C LEU A 146 -8.97 7.54 -8.09
N LEU A 147 -8.16 8.13 -8.98
CA LEU A 147 -6.98 8.88 -8.57
C LEU A 147 -7.42 10.16 -7.85
N ILE A 148 -7.14 10.21 -6.54
CA ILE A 148 -7.51 11.33 -5.67
C ILE A 148 -6.30 11.69 -4.80
N PRO A 149 -5.96 12.98 -4.61
CA PRO A 149 -6.51 14.15 -5.29
C PRO A 149 -5.93 14.29 -6.70
N LYS A 150 -6.75 14.22 -7.75
CA LYS A 150 -6.21 13.98 -9.10
C LYS A 150 -5.24 15.05 -9.61
N ALA A 151 -5.64 16.33 -9.55
CA ALA A 151 -4.81 17.43 -10.03
C ALA A 151 -3.52 17.59 -9.20
N TYR A 152 -3.65 17.50 -7.87
CA TYR A 152 -2.51 17.62 -6.95
C TYR A 152 -1.55 16.43 -7.06
N ALA A 153 -2.05 15.19 -7.13
CA ALA A 153 -1.23 14.00 -7.26
C ALA A 153 -0.40 14.03 -8.55
N ILE A 154 -1.01 14.39 -9.68
CA ILE A 154 -0.32 14.50 -10.97
C ILE A 154 0.73 15.63 -10.95
N ALA A 155 0.33 16.82 -10.48
CA ALA A 155 1.25 17.95 -10.41
C ALA A 155 2.43 17.65 -9.49
N SER A 156 2.17 17.00 -8.35
CA SER A 156 3.20 16.69 -7.39
C SER A 156 4.16 15.62 -7.89
N GLU A 157 3.64 14.59 -8.54
CA GLU A 157 4.45 13.52 -9.07
C GLU A 157 5.42 14.00 -10.15
N VAL A 158 4.95 14.78 -11.14
CA VAL A 158 5.82 15.30 -12.21
C VAL A 158 6.92 16.22 -11.66
N ALA A 159 6.60 17.04 -10.67
CA ALA A 159 7.59 17.92 -10.03
C ALA A 159 8.60 17.11 -9.20
N THR A 160 8.14 16.10 -8.48
CA THR A 160 9.00 15.18 -7.70
C THR A 160 9.98 14.45 -8.63
N MET A 161 9.50 13.87 -9.72
CA MET A 161 10.35 13.16 -10.68
C MET A 161 11.45 14.05 -11.26
N ASP A 162 11.12 15.28 -11.64
CA ASP A 162 12.09 16.22 -12.23
C ASP A 162 13.11 16.72 -11.19
N LEU A 163 12.69 16.98 -9.95
CA LEU A 163 13.60 17.31 -8.86
C LEU A 163 14.59 16.17 -8.61
N LEU A 164 14.09 14.94 -8.45
CA LEU A 164 14.93 13.77 -8.18
C LEU A 164 15.95 13.53 -9.29
N ARG A 165 15.53 13.67 -10.55
CA ARG A 165 16.43 13.59 -11.71
C ARG A 165 17.51 14.67 -11.67
N SER A 166 17.16 15.91 -11.30
CA SER A 166 18.14 17.00 -11.17
C SER A 166 19.19 16.74 -10.06
N ARG A 167 18.87 15.86 -9.10
CA ARG A 167 19.77 15.40 -8.03
C ARG A 167 20.49 14.08 -8.37
N GLY A 168 20.34 13.55 -9.59
CA GLY A 168 21.02 12.35 -10.05
C GLY A 168 20.32 11.02 -9.73
N VAL A 169 19.07 11.04 -9.27
CA VAL A 169 18.27 9.82 -9.11
C VAL A 169 17.74 9.39 -10.48
N PRO A 170 17.98 8.14 -10.92
CA PRO A 170 17.46 7.63 -12.20
C PRO A 170 15.94 7.62 -12.21
N ASN A 171 15.35 8.44 -13.07
CA ASN A 171 13.91 8.60 -13.20
C ASN A 171 13.55 9.04 -14.61
N SER A 172 12.32 8.76 -15.06
CA SER A 172 11.86 9.19 -16.37
C SER A 172 11.59 10.70 -16.40
N GLN A 173 11.79 11.34 -17.56
CA GLN A 173 11.37 12.72 -17.74
C GLN A 173 9.85 12.76 -17.92
N GLY A 174 9.13 13.33 -16.95
CA GLY A 174 7.69 13.53 -17.01
C GLY A 174 7.29 14.93 -17.50
N LEU A 175 6.18 15.00 -18.23
CA LEU A 175 5.49 16.23 -18.59
C LEU A 175 4.00 16.09 -18.25
N ARG A 176 3.44 17.12 -17.61
CA ARG A 176 2.00 17.25 -17.45
C ARG A 176 1.38 17.69 -18.77
N ALA A 177 0.42 16.94 -19.27
CA ALA A 177 -0.43 17.40 -20.36
C ALA A 177 -1.29 18.60 -19.93
N GLN A 178 -1.92 19.29 -20.89
CA GLN A 178 -2.93 20.32 -20.57
C GLN A 178 -4.18 19.73 -19.87
N THR A 179 -4.28 18.41 -19.82
CA THR A 179 -5.28 17.62 -19.12
C THR A 179 -4.61 16.71 -18.08
N GLU A 180 -5.39 15.91 -17.36
CA GLU A 180 -4.95 15.00 -16.29
C GLU A 180 -4.16 13.78 -16.82
N TYR A 181 -3.13 13.97 -17.65
CA TYR A 181 -2.26 12.90 -18.15
C TYR A 181 -0.80 13.21 -17.86
N ILE A 182 0.00 12.14 -17.70
CA ILE A 182 1.45 12.24 -17.60
C ILE A 182 2.05 11.57 -18.82
N LEU A 183 2.76 12.35 -19.62
CA LEU A 183 3.63 11.84 -20.67
C LEU A 183 5.02 11.71 -20.12
N MET A 184 5.66 10.55 -20.28
CA MET A 184 7.00 10.33 -19.77
C MET A 184 7.85 9.52 -20.74
N GLU A 185 9.17 9.69 -20.67
CA GLU A 185 10.09 8.87 -21.45
C GLU A 185 9.95 7.38 -21.13
N TYR A 186 10.00 6.53 -22.15
CA TYR A 186 10.04 5.09 -21.93
C TYR A 186 11.44 4.64 -21.49
N MET A 187 11.57 4.24 -20.22
CA MET A 187 12.81 3.70 -19.66
C MET A 187 12.98 2.23 -20.08
N LYS A 188 14.04 1.94 -20.84
CA LYS A 188 14.43 0.57 -21.19
C LYS A 188 15.00 -0.13 -19.96
N GLY A 189 14.53 -1.34 -19.68
CA GLY A 189 14.99 -2.15 -18.57
C GLY A 189 14.02 -3.29 -18.26
N THR A 190 14.50 -4.24 -17.46
CA THR A 190 13.72 -5.35 -16.92
C THR A 190 13.07 -4.94 -15.61
N ASP A 191 11.89 -5.46 -15.36
CA ASP A 191 11.21 -5.31 -14.06
C ASP A 191 11.95 -6.13 -13.01
N LEU A 192 12.31 -5.54 -11.86
CA LEU A 192 12.99 -6.31 -10.82
C LEU A 192 12.15 -7.49 -10.34
N SER A 193 10.83 -7.34 -10.24
CA SER A 193 9.91 -8.42 -9.82
C SER A 193 9.97 -9.66 -10.72
N GLN A 194 10.35 -9.51 -11.99
CA GLN A 194 10.45 -10.61 -12.96
C GLN A 194 11.72 -11.45 -12.79
N ILE A 195 12.75 -10.89 -12.15
CA ILE A 195 14.06 -11.53 -12.02
C ILE A 195 14.47 -11.75 -10.57
N TRP A 196 13.74 -11.15 -9.60
CA TRP A 196 14.06 -11.18 -8.18
C TRP A 196 14.32 -12.60 -7.64
N SER A 197 13.46 -13.55 -8.01
CA SER A 197 13.58 -14.95 -7.60
C SER A 197 14.77 -15.68 -8.21
N GLY A 198 15.39 -15.12 -9.25
CA GLY A 198 16.56 -15.66 -9.94
C GLY A 198 17.88 -14.98 -9.56
N LEU A 199 17.85 -13.90 -8.78
CA LEU A 199 19.08 -13.16 -8.43
C LEU A 199 19.99 -13.97 -7.50
N GLU A 200 21.28 -13.93 -7.80
CA GLU A 200 22.34 -14.50 -6.98
C GLU A 200 22.71 -13.59 -5.79
N ARG A 201 23.47 -14.12 -4.83
CA ARG A 201 23.84 -13.41 -3.60
C ARG A 201 24.55 -12.08 -3.87
N ASP A 202 25.51 -12.07 -4.79
CA ASP A 202 26.29 -10.87 -5.11
C ASP A 202 25.45 -9.83 -5.88
N GLU A 203 24.51 -10.28 -6.70
CA GLU A 203 23.56 -9.40 -7.41
C GLU A 203 22.58 -8.74 -6.43
N ILE A 204 22.04 -9.50 -5.45
CA ILE A 204 21.19 -8.96 -4.38
C ILE A 204 21.95 -7.91 -3.59
N LYS A 205 23.21 -8.20 -3.21
CA LYS A 205 24.04 -7.26 -2.47
C LYS A 205 24.29 -5.97 -3.28
N SER A 206 24.68 -6.11 -4.55
CA SER A 206 24.90 -4.96 -5.45
C SER A 206 23.65 -4.10 -5.59
N LEU A 207 22.49 -4.73 -5.84
CA LEU A 207 21.21 -4.06 -5.96
C LEU A 207 20.84 -3.30 -4.68
N VAL A 208 20.98 -3.94 -3.52
CA VAL A 208 20.70 -3.32 -2.22
C VAL A 208 21.63 -2.13 -1.97
N ASP A 209 22.93 -2.25 -2.28
CA ASP A 209 23.89 -1.15 -2.14
C ASP A 209 23.54 0.04 -3.05
N GLN A 210 23.10 -0.22 -4.28
CA GLN A 210 22.62 0.82 -5.19
C GLN A 210 21.36 1.49 -4.66
N LEU A 211 20.38 0.72 -4.20
CA LEU A 211 19.12 1.25 -3.68
C LEU A 211 19.36 2.15 -2.46
N VAL A 212 20.20 1.73 -1.52
CA VAL A 212 20.52 2.53 -0.32
C VAL A 212 21.22 3.84 -0.69
N LYS A 213 22.13 3.82 -1.68
CA LYS A 213 22.78 5.04 -2.17
C LYS A 213 21.78 5.99 -2.83
N LEU A 214 20.79 5.47 -3.55
CA LEU A 214 19.69 6.28 -4.10
C LEU A 214 18.80 6.84 -2.98
N GLU A 215 18.47 6.04 -1.96
CA GLU A 215 17.72 6.50 -0.78
C GLU A 215 18.47 7.60 -0.01
N HIS A 216 19.81 7.54 0.05
CA HIS A 216 20.59 8.61 0.65
C HIS A 216 20.40 9.95 -0.06
N ILE A 217 20.37 9.93 -1.40
CA ILE A 217 20.13 11.13 -2.21
C ILE A 217 18.72 11.65 -1.96
N THR A 218 17.69 10.79 -2.01
CA THR A 218 16.29 11.21 -1.86
C THR A 218 15.99 11.74 -0.45
N MET A 219 16.57 11.14 0.58
CA MET A 219 16.35 11.56 1.97
C MET A 219 17.08 12.85 2.34
N SER A 220 18.08 13.25 1.56
CA SER A 220 18.79 14.53 1.75
C SER A 220 18.01 15.75 1.23
N ILE A 221 16.82 15.55 0.66
CA ILE A 221 15.97 16.59 0.05
C ILE A 221 14.87 17.01 1.05
N ALA A 222 14.72 18.33 1.29
CA ALA A 222 13.74 18.93 2.20
C ALA A 222 12.29 18.98 1.62
N SER A 223 11.33 19.59 2.32
CA SER A 223 10.20 18.87 2.93
C SER A 223 8.72 19.15 2.52
N GLY A 224 8.03 18.24 1.84
CA GLY A 224 6.55 18.13 1.70
C GLY A 224 6.19 17.47 0.35
N SER A 225 4.93 17.43 -0.08
CA SER A 225 4.67 17.06 -1.49
C SER A 225 5.21 18.16 -2.39
N ILE A 226 6.06 17.81 -3.35
CA ILE A 226 6.78 18.79 -4.18
C ILE A 226 5.91 19.18 -5.35
N TYR A 227 5.89 20.46 -5.71
CA TYR A 227 5.22 21.00 -6.89
C TYR A 227 6.17 21.95 -7.63
N TYR A 228 5.81 22.35 -8.84
CA TYR A 228 6.45 23.52 -9.43
C TYR A 228 5.85 24.79 -8.83
N THR A 229 6.67 25.83 -8.63
CA THR A 229 6.21 27.13 -8.11
C THR A 229 5.15 27.81 -8.99
N ARG A 230 5.07 27.44 -10.28
CA ARG A 230 4.01 27.90 -11.19
C ARG A 230 2.65 27.26 -10.94
N ASP A 231 2.64 26.07 -10.33
CA ASP A 231 1.42 25.32 -10.03
C ASP A 231 0.85 25.72 -8.66
N LEU A 232 1.72 26.11 -7.71
CA LEU A 232 1.35 26.59 -6.38
C LEU A 232 2.30 27.72 -5.93
N MET A 233 1.74 28.83 -5.45
CA MET A 233 2.52 29.89 -4.81
C MET A 233 2.68 29.59 -3.30
N GLU A 234 3.49 28.59 -2.98
CA GLU A 234 3.72 28.13 -1.61
C GLU A 234 5.22 28.16 -1.21
N LEU A 235 5.63 27.39 -0.19
CA LEU A 235 6.97 27.43 0.39
C LEU A 235 8.02 27.00 -0.65
N ALA A 236 8.81 27.97 -1.14
CA ALA A 236 9.76 27.74 -2.22
C ALA A 236 10.90 26.78 -1.83
N LEU A 237 11.33 25.97 -2.80
CA LEU A 237 12.48 25.07 -2.77
C LEU A 237 13.39 25.40 -3.96
N GLU A 238 14.71 25.26 -3.75
CA GLU A 238 15.75 25.30 -4.79
C GLU A 238 15.55 26.36 -5.89
N GLY A 239 15.99 27.60 -5.63
CA GLY A 239 16.06 28.64 -6.67
C GLY A 239 14.69 28.98 -7.28
N ASP A 240 13.63 28.87 -6.47
CA ASP A 240 12.24 29.19 -6.81
C ASP A 240 11.62 28.36 -7.96
N ARG A 241 12.24 27.25 -8.38
CA ARG A 241 11.68 26.35 -9.40
C ARG A 241 10.62 25.41 -8.84
N PHE A 242 10.88 24.89 -7.64
CA PHE A 242 10.01 23.95 -6.95
C PHE A 242 9.45 24.59 -5.69
N CYS A 243 8.35 24.07 -5.17
CA CYS A 243 7.80 24.47 -3.89
C CYS A 243 7.20 23.27 -3.17
N ILE A 244 6.98 23.42 -1.88
CA ILE A 244 6.25 22.46 -1.07
C ILE A 244 4.79 22.87 -1.04
N GLY A 245 3.92 21.90 -1.35
CA GLY A 245 2.48 22.07 -1.34
C GLY A 245 1.75 21.15 -0.35
N PRO A 246 0.42 21.02 -0.51
CA PRO A 246 -0.41 20.07 0.23
C PRO A 246 0.05 18.62 0.02
N ASP A 247 0.07 17.88 1.12
CA ASP A 247 0.33 16.45 1.21
C ASP A 247 -0.73 15.67 0.42
N VAL A 248 -0.29 14.89 -0.56
CA VAL A 248 -1.17 14.11 -1.43
C VAL A 248 -1.49 12.72 -0.88
N SER A 249 -1.02 12.34 0.30
CA SER A 249 -1.27 11.01 0.89
C SER A 249 -2.74 10.62 0.84
N ILE A 250 -3.03 9.44 0.30
CA ILE A 250 -4.39 8.91 0.09
C ILE A 250 -5.32 9.10 1.31
N PRO A 251 -4.92 8.78 2.56
CA PRO A 251 -5.81 8.90 3.72
C PRO A 251 -6.33 10.33 4.00
N LEU A 252 -5.66 11.36 3.47
CA LEU A 252 -6.05 12.77 3.61
C LEU A 252 -7.14 13.21 2.62
N TRP A 253 -7.37 12.44 1.57
CA TRP A 253 -8.23 12.82 0.45
C TRP A 253 -9.28 11.78 0.09
N TYR A 254 -9.09 10.53 0.48
CA TYR A 254 -9.97 9.44 0.05
C TYR A 254 -11.45 9.70 0.37
N GLY A 255 -12.26 9.55 -0.68
CA GLY A 255 -13.70 9.69 -0.63
C GLY A 255 -14.18 11.12 -0.39
N GLN A 256 -15.23 11.29 0.42
CA GLN A 256 -15.77 12.62 0.74
C GLN A 256 -14.78 13.55 1.48
N ARG A 257 -13.63 13.04 1.90
CA ARG A 257 -12.53 13.84 2.50
C ARG A 257 -11.93 14.82 1.51
N GLU A 258 -12.03 14.58 0.20
CA GLU A 258 -11.58 15.53 -0.84
C GLU A 258 -12.34 16.87 -0.73
N TRP A 259 -13.60 16.86 -0.32
CA TRP A 259 -14.45 18.06 -0.24
C TRP A 259 -14.34 18.81 1.10
N LEU A 260 -13.39 18.41 1.96
CA LEU A 260 -13.13 19.09 3.22
C LEU A 260 -12.12 20.22 3.02
N GLU A 261 -12.47 21.41 3.51
CA GLU A 261 -11.56 22.57 3.60
C GLU A 261 -10.69 22.46 4.88
N VAL A 262 -9.81 21.46 4.91
CA VAL A 262 -8.87 21.23 6.02
C VAL A 262 -7.43 21.48 5.59
N PHE A 263 -6.59 21.87 6.55
CA PHE A 263 -5.15 22.01 6.35
C PHE A 263 -4.52 20.64 6.02
N ARG A 264 -3.72 20.59 4.96
CA ARG A 264 -3.02 19.38 4.49
C ARG A 264 -1.54 19.62 4.26
N GLY A 265 -0.96 20.60 4.94
CA GLY A 265 0.37 21.13 4.61
C GLY A 265 0.29 22.45 3.84
N PRO A 266 1.44 23.10 3.59
CA PRO A 266 2.79 22.62 3.86
C PRO A 266 3.11 22.66 5.36
N TYR A 267 3.70 21.58 5.90
CA TYR A 267 3.91 21.41 7.33
C TYR A 267 5.06 22.29 7.86
N LYS A 268 4.86 22.95 9.00
CA LYS A 268 5.90 23.81 9.62
C LYS A 268 6.85 23.02 10.52
N ASN A 269 6.37 21.92 11.11
CA ASN A 269 7.12 21.10 12.05
C ASN A 269 6.54 19.67 12.11
N ALA A 270 7.27 18.74 12.73
CA ALA A 270 6.85 17.34 12.87
C ALA A 270 5.53 17.17 13.64
N GLU A 271 5.26 18.03 14.63
CA GLU A 271 4.00 18.00 15.40
C GLU A 271 2.79 18.24 14.50
N SER A 272 2.89 19.21 13.57
CA SER A 272 1.82 19.50 12.61
C SER A 272 1.50 18.30 11.72
N VAL A 273 2.48 17.47 11.40
CA VAL A 273 2.27 16.21 10.65
C VAL A 273 1.48 15.22 11.48
N LEU A 274 1.91 14.98 12.73
CA LEU A 274 1.29 14.01 13.64
C LEU A 274 -0.21 14.28 13.86
N ILE A 275 -0.60 15.55 13.95
CA ILE A 275 -1.99 15.93 14.27
C ILE A 275 -2.88 16.11 13.04
N THR A 276 -2.32 16.26 11.83
CA THR A 276 -3.11 16.62 10.63
C THR A 276 -4.09 15.52 10.25
N GLY A 277 -3.66 14.25 10.23
CA GLY A 277 -4.55 13.13 9.92
C GLY A 277 -5.74 13.02 10.88
N ALA A 278 -5.49 13.18 12.18
CA ALA A 278 -6.53 13.14 13.21
C ALA A 278 -7.50 14.33 13.12
N LYS A 279 -6.99 15.55 12.88
CA LYS A 279 -7.84 16.74 12.68
C LYS A 279 -8.70 16.63 11.43
N LYS A 280 -8.14 16.09 10.34
CA LYS A 280 -8.87 15.77 9.11
C LYS A 280 -10.00 14.80 9.40
N GLU A 281 -9.75 13.75 10.17
CA GLU A 281 -10.77 12.74 10.46
C GLU A 281 -11.86 13.29 11.39
N LEU A 282 -11.52 14.11 12.38
CA LEU A 282 -12.51 14.83 13.18
C LEU A 282 -13.43 15.71 12.33
N ALA A 283 -12.87 16.48 11.38
CA ALA A 283 -13.67 17.29 10.45
C ALA A 283 -14.55 16.44 9.52
N TYR A 284 -14.06 15.27 9.09
CA TYR A 284 -14.86 14.31 8.34
C TYR A 284 -16.05 13.81 9.16
N LEU A 285 -15.81 13.38 10.40
CA LEU A 285 -16.85 12.82 11.27
C LEU A 285 -17.89 13.86 11.69
N ASP A 286 -17.49 15.12 11.85
CA ASP A 286 -18.42 16.23 12.13
C ASP A 286 -19.40 16.47 10.97
N LYS A 287 -18.91 16.41 9.72
CA LYS A 287 -19.70 16.72 8.52
C LYS A 287 -20.45 15.52 7.92
N PHE A 288 -19.83 14.34 7.96
CA PHE A 288 -20.26 13.13 7.24
C PHE A 288 -20.30 11.88 8.13
N GLY A 289 -19.97 11.99 9.42
CA GLY A 289 -19.92 10.86 10.33
C GLY A 289 -21.28 10.16 10.45
N ALA A 290 -21.27 8.84 10.25
CA ALA A 290 -22.44 7.99 10.39
C ALA A 290 -22.03 6.64 11.02
N PRO A 291 -22.95 5.96 11.73
CA PRO A 291 -22.73 4.59 12.15
C PRO A 291 -22.48 3.67 10.96
N ARG A 292 -21.49 2.78 11.07
CA ARG A 292 -21.08 1.85 9.99
C ARG A 292 -20.77 0.48 10.54
N ALA A 293 -21.11 -0.58 9.82
CA ALA A 293 -20.55 -1.89 10.12
C ALA A 293 -19.02 -1.84 9.89
N PRO A 294 -18.22 -2.71 10.53
CA PRO A 294 -16.83 -2.88 10.13
C PRO A 294 -16.74 -3.22 8.64
N TYR A 295 -15.90 -2.49 7.91
CA TYR A 295 -15.68 -2.71 6.47
C TYR A 295 -15.22 -4.14 6.18
N GLN A 296 -14.26 -4.65 6.97
CA GLN A 296 -13.78 -6.02 6.85
C GLN A 296 -14.86 -6.99 7.37
N HIS A 297 -15.44 -7.79 6.47
CA HIS A 297 -16.55 -8.70 6.78
C HIS A 297 -16.25 -9.65 7.95
N PHE A 298 -15.03 -10.19 8.02
CA PHE A 298 -14.60 -11.07 9.11
C PHE A 298 -14.66 -10.42 10.50
N GLN A 299 -14.61 -9.09 10.58
CA GLN A 299 -14.68 -8.38 11.85
C GLN A 299 -16.13 -8.19 12.33
N ARG A 300 -17.13 -8.23 11.42
CA ARG A 300 -18.54 -7.94 11.74
C ARG A 300 -19.10 -8.87 12.81
N GLU A 301 -18.73 -10.15 12.79
CA GLU A 301 -19.16 -11.14 13.79
C GLU A 301 -18.80 -10.70 15.23
N TYR A 302 -17.59 -10.17 15.42
CA TYR A 302 -17.11 -9.73 16.74
C TYR A 302 -17.82 -8.47 17.26
N TYR A 303 -18.50 -7.77 16.35
CA TYR A 303 -19.38 -6.65 16.62
C TYR A 303 -20.87 -7.03 16.53
N LYS A 304 -21.18 -8.34 16.49
CA LYS A 304 -22.55 -8.87 16.36
C LYS A 304 -23.29 -8.32 15.14
N TYR A 305 -22.56 -8.00 14.08
CA TYR A 305 -23.07 -7.40 12.84
C TYR A 305 -23.76 -6.03 13.05
N GLU A 306 -23.53 -5.38 14.19
CA GLU A 306 -24.09 -4.06 14.49
C GLU A 306 -23.24 -2.93 13.87
N LYS A 307 -23.89 -1.84 13.48
CA LYS A 307 -23.21 -0.62 13.05
C LYS A 307 -22.54 0.05 14.25
N GLN A 308 -21.26 0.36 14.14
CA GLN A 308 -20.45 1.01 15.16
C GLN A 308 -20.65 2.52 15.12
N SER A 309 -20.71 3.15 16.30
CA SER A 309 -20.87 4.59 16.42
C SER A 309 -19.54 5.33 16.14
N PRO A 310 -19.53 6.40 15.33
CA PRO A 310 -18.33 7.21 15.13
C PRO A 310 -17.87 7.95 16.39
N LEU A 311 -18.74 8.08 17.42
CA LEU A 311 -18.44 8.86 18.62
C LEU A 311 -17.27 8.28 19.43
N ASP A 312 -17.12 6.95 19.46
CA ASP A 312 -15.98 6.31 20.13
C ASP A 312 -14.68 6.63 19.40
N HIS A 313 -14.72 6.67 18.07
CA HIS A 313 -13.57 7.08 17.26
C HIS A 313 -13.24 8.56 17.48
N VAL A 314 -14.24 9.46 17.53
CA VAL A 314 -14.07 10.89 17.88
C VAL A 314 -13.40 11.04 19.26
N LYS A 315 -13.89 10.30 20.27
CA LYS A 315 -13.29 10.29 21.62
C LYS A 315 -11.82 9.87 21.56
N ASN A 316 -11.51 8.84 20.78
CA ASN A 316 -10.14 8.34 20.63
C ASN A 316 -9.23 9.30 19.87
N LEU A 317 -9.72 9.99 18.83
CA LEU A 317 -8.97 11.02 18.12
C LEU A 317 -8.63 12.21 19.03
N HIS A 318 -9.57 12.65 19.88
CA HIS A 318 -9.28 13.68 20.88
C HIS A 318 -8.24 13.23 21.92
N ARG A 319 -8.28 11.97 22.37
CA ARG A 319 -7.23 11.39 23.23
C ARG A 319 -5.88 11.38 22.52
N TYR A 320 -5.82 10.94 21.27
CA TYR A 320 -4.60 10.94 20.45
C TYR A 320 -4.01 12.34 20.31
N LEU A 321 -4.83 13.36 20.04
CA LEU A 321 -4.36 14.76 19.91
C LEU A 321 -3.69 15.29 21.19
N ARG A 322 -4.09 14.79 22.37
CA ARG A 322 -3.45 15.14 23.65
C ARG A 322 -2.13 14.40 23.87
N LEU A 323 -1.93 13.27 23.20
CA LEU A 323 -0.75 12.41 23.30
C LEU A 323 0.27 12.67 22.18
N ALA A 324 -0.13 13.33 21.09
CA ALA A 324 0.65 13.45 19.86
C ALA A 324 2.05 14.07 20.08
N SER A 325 2.18 15.08 20.96
CA SER A 325 3.47 15.72 21.23
C SER A 325 4.50 14.76 21.86
N ALA A 326 4.05 13.78 22.66
CA ALA A 326 4.93 12.79 23.27
C ALA A 326 5.48 11.75 22.27
N LEU A 327 4.93 11.71 21.05
CA LEU A 327 5.46 10.88 19.97
C LEU A 327 6.66 11.52 19.28
N LEU A 328 6.94 12.80 19.52
CA LEU A 328 8.10 13.46 18.96
C LEU A 328 9.39 12.82 19.50
N PRO A 329 10.41 12.63 18.65
CA PRO A 329 11.71 12.18 19.13
C PRO A 329 12.41 13.30 19.91
N ASP A 330 13.16 12.93 20.95
CA ASP A 330 14.04 13.86 21.68
C ASP A 330 15.14 14.43 20.77
N ASP A 331 15.60 13.61 19.81
CA ASP A 331 16.55 14.05 18.80
C ASP A 331 15.84 14.81 17.67
N HIS A 332 16.05 16.12 17.62
CA HIS A 332 15.51 17.00 16.59
C HIS A 332 15.96 16.63 15.17
N SER A 333 17.10 15.94 15.00
CA SER A 333 17.56 15.46 13.68
C SER A 333 16.55 14.50 13.05
N LEU A 334 15.86 13.70 13.87
CA LEU A 334 14.85 12.74 13.43
C LEU A 334 13.52 13.41 13.03
N SER A 335 13.32 14.66 13.44
CA SER A 335 12.20 15.49 13.01
C SER A 335 12.45 16.16 11.66
N ALA A 336 13.67 16.03 11.11
CA ALA A 336 13.95 16.47 9.76
C ALA A 336 13.09 15.68 8.78
N PHE A 337 12.52 16.40 7.83
CA PHE A 337 11.64 15.85 6.82
C PHE A 337 12.45 15.29 5.65
N CYS A 338 11.99 14.15 5.10
CA CYS A 338 12.65 13.49 3.99
C CYS A 338 11.66 12.91 2.97
N ILE A 339 12.11 12.77 1.72
CA ILE A 339 11.38 12.05 0.68
C ILE A 339 11.84 10.61 0.67
N ARG A 340 10.89 9.70 0.46
CA ARG A 340 11.19 8.31 0.17
C ARG A 340 10.25 7.79 -0.92
N LEU A 341 10.69 6.76 -1.63
CA LEU A 341 9.84 6.04 -2.56
C LEU A 341 8.55 5.60 -1.83
N PRO A 342 7.37 6.06 -2.28
CA PRO A 342 6.11 5.80 -1.59
C PRO A 342 5.75 4.32 -1.67
N ASP A 343 5.89 3.74 -2.87
CA ASP A 343 5.68 2.33 -3.12
C ASP A 343 7.02 1.59 -3.13
N ARG A 344 7.19 0.76 -2.10
CA ARG A 344 8.41 0.00 -1.82
C ARG A 344 8.33 -1.41 -2.40
N SER A 345 7.57 -1.63 -3.46
CA SER A 345 7.59 -2.88 -4.24
C SER A 345 8.77 -2.92 -5.21
N ASP A 346 9.32 -4.11 -5.36
CA ASP A 346 10.23 -4.50 -6.43
C ASP A 346 9.69 -4.21 -7.84
N SER A 347 8.37 -4.20 -8.06
CA SER A 347 7.77 -3.90 -9.37
C SER A 347 8.02 -2.47 -9.88
N ASN A 348 8.40 -1.54 -8.99
CA ASN A 348 8.72 -0.16 -9.35
C ASN A 348 10.21 0.11 -9.57
N ILE A 349 11.04 -0.93 -9.54
CA ILE A 349 12.47 -0.83 -9.82
C ILE A 349 12.76 -1.41 -11.20
N ARG A 350 13.31 -0.58 -12.08
CA ARG A 350 13.82 -1.02 -13.38
C ARG A 350 15.31 -1.25 -13.30
N VAL A 351 15.74 -2.39 -13.81
CA VAL A 351 17.15 -2.79 -13.82
C VAL A 351 17.63 -3.13 -15.23
N SER A 352 18.91 -2.95 -15.48
CA SER A 352 19.63 -3.48 -16.63
C SER A 352 20.57 -4.57 -16.13
N ILE A 353 20.70 -5.65 -16.91
CA ILE A 353 21.71 -6.68 -16.68
C ILE A 353 22.57 -6.74 -17.93
N ASP A 354 23.86 -6.48 -17.78
CA ASP A 354 24.85 -6.64 -18.83
C ASP A 354 26.10 -7.39 -18.31
N SER A 355 27.19 -7.38 -19.09
CA SER A 355 28.44 -8.05 -18.71
C SER A 355 29.15 -7.43 -17.50
N VAL A 356 28.78 -6.22 -17.08
CA VAL A 356 29.36 -5.49 -15.95
C VAL A 356 28.59 -5.79 -14.65
N GLY A 357 27.30 -6.10 -14.75
CA GLY A 357 26.47 -6.54 -13.64
C GLY A 357 25.03 -6.06 -13.74
N LEU A 358 24.36 -6.07 -12.60
CA LEU A 358 23.00 -5.56 -12.43
C LEU A 358 23.06 -4.09 -12.00
N ASP A 359 22.39 -3.20 -12.74
CA ASP A 359 22.30 -1.76 -12.46
C ASP A 359 20.85 -1.26 -12.39
N ILE A 360 20.54 -0.41 -11.40
CA ILE A 360 19.25 0.29 -11.30
C ILE A 360 19.20 1.43 -12.31
N VAL A 361 18.28 1.35 -13.27
CA VAL A 361 18.14 2.33 -14.36
C VAL A 361 16.94 3.28 -14.18
N SER A 362 15.96 2.92 -13.34
CA SER A 362 14.85 3.83 -13.01
C SER A 362 14.14 3.41 -11.74
N LEU A 363 13.78 4.39 -10.91
CA LEU A 363 12.80 4.27 -9.83
C LEU A 363 11.47 4.87 -10.28
N LEU A 364 10.42 4.06 -10.31
CA LEU A 364 9.09 4.42 -10.80
C LEU A 364 8.12 4.69 -9.65
N ASP A 365 6.93 5.17 -10.04
CA ASP A 365 5.78 5.37 -9.16
C ASP A 365 6.02 6.30 -7.97
N TRP A 366 6.26 7.57 -8.29
CA TRP A 366 6.33 8.66 -7.31
C TRP A 366 4.95 9.25 -7.01
N GLN A 367 3.88 8.56 -7.42
CA GLN A 367 2.52 8.96 -7.17
C GLN A 367 2.24 8.95 -5.66
N HIS A 368 1.47 9.95 -5.20
CA HIS A 368 1.14 10.11 -3.77
C HIS A 368 2.35 10.22 -2.84
N THR A 369 3.54 10.54 -3.37
CA THR A 369 4.72 10.79 -2.53
C THR A 369 4.44 11.94 -1.59
N ALA A 370 4.55 11.63 -0.30
CA ALA A 370 4.52 12.60 0.76
C ALA A 370 5.89 12.70 1.40
N VAL A 371 6.10 13.81 2.10
CA VAL A 371 7.30 13.99 2.91
C VAL A 371 6.86 14.18 4.33
N LEU A 372 7.38 13.29 5.15
CA LEU A 372 7.16 13.19 6.56
C LEU A 372 8.50 13.32 7.27
N PRO A 373 8.49 13.59 8.57
CA PRO A 373 9.65 13.46 9.43
C PRO A 373 10.29 12.08 9.32
N LEU A 374 11.62 12.02 9.43
CA LEU A 374 12.41 10.81 9.33
C LEU A 374 11.92 9.71 10.28
N PHE A 375 11.53 10.04 11.51
CA PHE A 375 11.00 9.04 12.46
C PHE A 375 9.65 8.40 12.03
N LEU A 376 8.94 9.01 11.08
CA LEU A 376 7.72 8.44 10.48
C LEU A 376 8.03 7.71 9.15
N HIS A 377 9.09 8.10 8.44
CA HIS A 377 9.46 7.51 7.14
C HIS A 377 10.48 6.37 7.21
N ALA A 378 11.33 6.33 8.24
CA ALA A 378 12.36 5.32 8.41
C ALA A 378 11.75 3.91 8.50
N GLY A 379 12.38 2.93 7.86
CA GLY A 379 11.89 1.56 7.75
C GLY A 379 12.60 0.78 6.65
N VAL A 380 12.45 -0.54 6.62
CA VAL A 380 12.97 -1.40 5.56
C VAL A 380 11.88 -1.60 4.48
N PRO A 381 12.20 -1.56 3.17
CA PRO A 381 11.27 -1.93 2.11
C PRO A 381 10.68 -3.33 2.31
N ASN A 382 9.41 -3.54 1.98
CA ASN A 382 8.71 -4.79 2.33
C ASN A 382 9.36 -6.03 1.68
N PHE A 383 9.76 -5.97 0.41
CA PHE A 383 10.44 -7.08 -0.29
C PHE A 383 11.85 -7.37 0.24
N LEU A 384 12.46 -6.43 0.98
CA LEU A 384 13.73 -6.60 1.68
C LEU A 384 13.55 -6.97 3.16
N GLN A 385 12.30 -7.14 3.63
CA GLN A 385 12.00 -7.29 5.04
C GLN A 385 11.78 -8.75 5.44
N SER A 386 12.49 -9.18 6.50
CA SER A 386 12.33 -10.50 7.13
C SER A 386 12.11 -10.37 8.63
N LYS A 387 11.11 -9.58 9.06
CA LYS A 387 10.94 -9.22 10.49
C LYS A 387 10.37 -10.32 11.39
N GLU A 388 9.73 -11.34 10.82
CA GLU A 388 9.12 -12.43 11.58
C GLU A 388 10.13 -13.54 11.91
N ASP A 389 11.35 -13.40 11.41
CA ASP A 389 12.42 -14.37 11.54
C ASP A 389 13.42 -13.94 12.63
N GLU A 390 13.61 -14.79 13.66
CA GLU A 390 14.51 -14.51 14.78
C GLU A 390 15.96 -14.24 14.33
N VAL A 391 16.45 -14.95 13.31
CA VAL A 391 17.80 -14.78 12.74
C VAL A 391 17.98 -13.37 12.19
N SER A 392 17.00 -12.90 11.44
CA SER A 392 16.96 -11.54 10.88
C SER A 392 16.85 -10.47 11.97
N GLN A 393 16.05 -10.70 13.01
CA GLN A 393 15.93 -9.77 14.15
C GLN A 393 17.24 -9.63 14.93
N GLN A 394 17.98 -10.73 15.09
CA GLN A 394 19.28 -10.75 15.75
C GLN A 394 20.42 -10.21 14.87
N MET A 395 20.12 -9.86 13.61
CA MET A 395 21.12 -9.41 12.63
C MET A 395 22.30 -10.38 12.50
N VAL A 396 22.01 -11.69 12.55
CA VAL A 396 23.01 -12.75 12.32
C VAL A 396 23.30 -12.84 10.82
N THR A 397 24.57 -12.97 10.46
CA THR A 397 24.99 -13.15 9.06
C THR A 397 24.28 -14.36 8.44
N PRO A 398 23.54 -14.20 7.32
CA PRO A 398 22.86 -15.31 6.68
C PRO A 398 23.86 -16.25 5.98
N GLU A 399 24.04 -17.43 6.58
CA GLU A 399 24.85 -18.52 6.04
C GLU A 399 23.96 -19.65 5.50
N LEU A 400 24.51 -20.42 4.56
CA LEU A 400 23.86 -21.65 4.11
C LEU A 400 23.99 -22.70 5.22
N PRO A 401 22.94 -23.49 5.52
CA PRO A 401 23.07 -24.65 6.40
C PRO A 401 24.20 -25.58 5.93
N ASP A 402 24.92 -26.22 6.86
CA ASP A 402 26.02 -27.13 6.53
C ASP A 402 25.60 -28.30 5.63
N ASN A 403 24.31 -28.69 5.69
CA ASN A 403 23.73 -29.75 4.88
C ASN A 403 23.01 -29.23 3.62
N PHE A 404 23.14 -27.95 3.27
CA PHE A 404 22.37 -27.33 2.19
C PHE A 404 22.56 -28.04 0.84
N ASP A 405 23.79 -28.42 0.50
CA ASP A 405 24.09 -29.16 -0.74
C ASP A 405 23.47 -30.57 -0.78
N THR A 406 23.07 -31.09 0.37
CA THR A 406 22.46 -32.42 0.53
C THR A 406 20.94 -32.37 0.69
N LEU A 407 20.35 -31.17 0.86
CA LEU A 407 18.90 -30.99 0.89
C LEU A 407 18.31 -31.20 -0.50
N SER A 408 17.09 -31.75 -0.55
CA SER A 408 16.33 -31.78 -1.78
C SER A 408 15.95 -30.35 -2.18
N GLU A 409 15.69 -30.10 -3.47
CA GLU A 409 15.25 -28.76 -3.91
C GLU A 409 13.89 -28.36 -3.28
N GLU A 410 13.07 -29.32 -2.85
CA GLU A 410 11.84 -29.04 -2.10
C GLU A 410 12.13 -28.61 -0.64
N ASP A 411 13.24 -29.06 -0.06
CA ASP A 411 13.65 -28.72 1.31
C ASP A 411 14.51 -27.44 1.37
N LYS A 412 14.99 -26.95 0.22
CA LYS A 412 15.73 -25.69 0.14
C LYS A 412 14.77 -24.51 0.09
N ASP A 413 14.61 -23.85 1.23
CA ASP A 413 13.88 -22.58 1.30
C ASP A 413 14.74 -21.40 0.80
N TRP A 414 14.93 -21.37 -0.52
CA TRP A 414 15.66 -20.31 -1.22
C TRP A 414 15.06 -18.93 -0.97
N GLU A 415 13.74 -18.84 -0.79
CA GLU A 415 13.05 -17.57 -0.58
C GLU A 415 13.30 -17.02 0.83
N LEU A 416 13.26 -17.86 1.87
CA LEU A 416 13.65 -17.45 3.21
C LEU A 416 15.10 -16.99 3.25
N LEU A 417 16.01 -17.73 2.62
CA LEU A 417 17.42 -17.34 2.55
C LEU A 417 17.60 -15.98 1.84
N ARG A 418 16.93 -15.79 0.69
CA ARG A 418 16.96 -14.53 -0.06
C ARG A 418 16.45 -13.37 0.79
N ARG A 419 15.32 -13.53 1.47
CA ARG A 419 14.75 -12.52 2.36
C ARG A 419 15.68 -12.17 3.52
N ARG A 420 16.31 -13.17 4.15
CA ARG A 420 17.34 -12.96 5.20
C ARG A 420 18.53 -12.18 4.66
N LEU A 421 19.08 -12.58 3.50
CA LEU A 421 20.19 -11.90 2.85
C LEU A 421 19.86 -10.45 2.52
N ALA A 422 18.74 -10.21 1.85
CA ALA A 422 18.25 -8.89 1.51
C ALA A 422 18.09 -8.00 2.75
N HIS A 423 17.47 -8.53 3.81
CA HIS A 423 17.27 -7.80 5.07
C HIS A 423 18.60 -7.43 5.74
N TYR A 424 19.50 -8.41 5.85
CA TYR A 424 20.81 -8.23 6.48
C TYR A 424 21.64 -7.19 5.71
N HIS A 425 21.77 -7.36 4.39
CA HIS A 425 22.52 -6.45 3.54
C HIS A 425 21.92 -5.04 3.53
N TYR A 426 20.59 -4.91 3.56
CA TYR A 426 19.95 -3.60 3.57
C TYR A 426 20.31 -2.82 4.83
N ASN A 427 20.22 -3.44 6.00
CA ASN A 427 20.58 -2.78 7.27
C ASN A 427 22.07 -2.39 7.31
N LEU A 428 22.97 -3.29 6.87
CA LEU A 428 24.41 -3.00 6.82
C LEU A 428 24.74 -1.88 5.84
N SER A 429 24.19 -1.96 4.63
CA SER A 429 24.40 -0.97 3.59
C SER A 429 23.87 0.40 4.01
N THR A 430 22.68 0.43 4.65
CA THR A 430 22.11 1.66 5.21
C THR A 430 23.03 2.26 6.27
N ALA A 431 23.56 1.45 7.18
CA ALA A 431 24.53 1.93 8.17
C ALA A 431 25.81 2.51 7.54
N ALA A 432 26.27 1.92 6.42
CA ALA A 432 27.49 2.33 5.73
C ALA A 432 27.31 3.57 4.84
N HIS A 433 26.20 3.67 4.13
CA HIS A 433 26.00 4.62 3.04
C HIS A 433 24.91 5.66 3.29
N ASN A 434 24.00 5.43 4.25
CA ASN A 434 22.90 6.32 4.55
C ASN A 434 22.71 6.49 6.07
N LYS A 435 23.67 7.16 6.72
CA LYS A 435 23.70 7.36 8.17
C LYS A 435 22.42 8.01 8.73
N VAL A 436 21.89 9.00 8.01
CA VAL A 436 20.63 9.68 8.37
C VAL A 436 19.49 8.67 8.47
N HIS A 437 19.34 7.78 7.48
CA HIS A 437 18.30 6.76 7.54
C HIS A 437 18.57 5.73 8.64
N HIS A 438 19.84 5.34 8.82
CA HIS A 438 20.23 4.41 9.87
C HIS A 438 19.85 4.91 11.26
N GLU A 439 20.07 6.19 11.56
CA GLU A 439 19.65 6.84 12.82
C GLU A 439 18.15 6.67 13.05
N GLY A 440 17.32 6.90 12.03
CA GLY A 440 15.88 6.67 12.12
C GLY A 440 15.49 5.19 12.29
N LEU A 441 16.23 4.26 11.68
CA LEU A 441 15.98 2.82 11.79
C LEU A 441 16.26 2.27 13.18
N VAL A 442 17.37 2.70 13.80
CA VAL A 442 17.79 2.22 15.12
C VAL A 442 17.18 3.01 16.26
N TYR A 443 16.53 4.14 15.98
CA TYR A 443 15.86 4.93 17.00
C TYR A 443 14.75 4.12 17.71
N PRO A 444 14.74 4.07 19.06
CA PRO A 444 13.80 3.26 19.81
C PRO A 444 12.34 3.58 19.46
N LEU A 445 11.52 2.55 19.31
CA LEU A 445 10.07 2.67 19.11
C LEU A 445 9.67 3.45 17.83
N THR A 446 10.56 3.66 16.86
CA THR A 446 10.22 4.19 15.52
C THR A 446 9.04 3.45 14.87
N PRO A 447 9.01 2.10 14.82
CA PRO A 447 7.87 1.38 14.25
C PRO A 447 6.54 1.65 14.97
N PHE A 448 6.60 1.82 16.30
CA PHE A 448 5.44 2.14 17.12
C PHE A 448 4.89 3.54 16.81
N ARG A 449 5.77 4.56 16.79
CA ARG A 449 5.43 5.96 16.44
C ARG A 449 4.75 6.03 15.08
N ARG A 450 5.30 5.33 14.09
CA ARG A 450 4.70 5.25 12.75
C ARG A 450 3.33 4.56 12.78
N ARG A 451 3.19 3.45 13.51
CA ARG A 451 1.94 2.68 13.60
C ARG A 451 0.79 3.52 14.19
N ILE A 452 1.02 4.17 15.33
CA ILE A 452 -0.02 4.99 15.96
C ILE A 452 -0.37 6.21 15.09
N PHE A 453 0.61 6.83 14.43
CA PHE A 453 0.37 7.90 13.45
C PHE A 453 -0.51 7.45 12.27
N ILE A 454 -0.25 6.25 11.72
CA ILE A 454 -1.07 5.65 10.66
C ILE A 454 -2.50 5.42 11.16
N HIS A 455 -2.68 4.84 12.35
CA HIS A 455 -4.01 4.58 12.91
C HIS A 455 -4.79 5.85 13.21
N ALA A 456 -4.12 6.91 13.66
CA ALA A 456 -4.76 8.21 13.90
C ALA A 456 -5.11 8.96 12.61
N SER A 457 -4.49 8.61 11.49
CA SER A 457 -4.75 9.21 10.17
C SER A 457 -5.71 8.39 9.31
N ALA A 458 -6.03 7.17 9.75
CA ALA A 458 -6.90 6.23 9.06
C ALA A 458 -8.32 6.79 8.86
N ILE A 459 -9.03 6.18 7.92
CA ILE A 459 -10.41 6.54 7.58
C ILE A 459 -11.39 5.78 8.46
N TRP A 460 -12.52 6.40 8.80
CA TRP A 460 -13.60 5.75 9.54
C TRP A 460 -14.30 4.66 8.70
N GLU A 461 -14.00 3.41 9.03
CA GLU A 461 -14.51 2.19 8.41
C GLU A 461 -15.30 1.31 9.40
N GLY A 462 -15.87 1.92 10.45
CA GLY A 462 -16.64 1.21 11.47
C GLY A 462 -15.79 0.53 12.54
N GLU A 463 -14.54 0.98 12.75
CA GLU A 463 -13.56 0.34 13.62
C GLU A 463 -12.60 1.39 14.23
N THR A 464 -12.22 1.26 15.50
CA THR A 464 -11.23 2.16 16.16
C THR A 464 -10.25 1.45 17.11
N ILE A 465 -10.32 0.13 17.28
CA ILE A 465 -9.57 -0.65 18.26
C ILE A 465 -8.07 -0.55 18.04
N LYS A 466 -7.62 -0.50 16.77
CA LYS A 466 -6.18 -0.39 16.45
C LYS A 466 -5.58 0.92 16.99
N LEU A 467 -6.32 2.03 16.89
CA LEU A 467 -5.93 3.31 17.48
C LEU A 467 -6.01 3.26 19.02
N LEU A 468 -7.09 2.70 19.57
CA LEU A 468 -7.30 2.60 21.01
C LEU A 468 -6.19 1.80 21.69
N CYS A 469 -5.89 0.59 21.21
CA CYS A 469 -4.82 -0.25 21.75
C CYS A 469 -3.44 0.40 21.61
N ALA A 470 -3.16 1.07 20.49
CA ALA A 470 -1.91 1.82 20.34
C ALA A 470 -1.79 2.97 21.36
N MET A 471 -2.88 3.66 21.69
CA MET A 471 -2.87 4.66 22.76
C MET A 471 -2.74 4.04 24.15
N ILE A 472 -3.38 2.90 24.42
CA ILE A 472 -3.21 2.16 25.68
C ILE A 472 -1.74 1.76 25.86
N ASP A 473 -1.11 1.20 24.82
CA ASP A 473 0.32 0.88 24.83
C ASP A 473 1.19 2.11 25.15
N LEU A 474 0.87 3.27 24.55
CA LEU A 474 1.57 4.53 24.81
C LEU A 474 1.42 4.97 26.27
N VAL A 475 0.19 4.96 26.80
CA VAL A 475 -0.11 5.40 28.18
C VAL A 475 0.50 4.45 29.21
N CYS A 476 0.40 3.14 29.00
CA CYS A 476 1.02 2.14 29.88
C CYS A 476 2.55 2.23 29.93
N ASN A 477 3.17 2.79 28.90
CA ASN A 477 4.62 2.97 28.80
C ASN A 477 5.01 4.45 28.76
N TRP A 478 4.20 5.32 29.37
CA TRP A 478 4.35 6.77 29.28
C TRP A 478 5.74 7.27 29.69
N GLU A 479 6.35 6.66 30.72
CA GLU A 479 7.69 7.01 31.19
C GLU A 479 8.80 6.84 30.13
N VAL A 480 8.57 6.00 29.10
CA VAL A 480 9.49 5.81 27.97
C VAL A 480 9.39 6.96 26.96
N PHE A 481 8.26 7.65 26.90
CA PHE A 481 8.00 8.72 25.94
C PHE A 481 8.10 10.12 26.56
N ALA A 482 7.74 10.29 27.83
CA ALA A 482 7.79 11.54 28.56
C ALA A 482 8.92 11.51 29.60
N THR A 483 10.14 11.75 29.14
CA THR A 483 11.36 11.71 29.96
C THR A 483 11.54 12.94 30.86
N ASP A 484 10.74 13.99 30.63
CA ASP A 484 10.75 15.25 31.39
C ASP A 484 9.93 15.21 32.70
N GLY A 485 9.31 14.06 33.01
CA GLY A 485 8.48 13.87 34.20
C GLY A 485 7.06 14.45 34.07
N THR A 486 6.63 14.84 32.88
CA THR A 486 5.26 15.28 32.62
C THR A 486 4.27 14.15 32.90
N SER A 487 3.18 14.42 33.61
CA SER A 487 2.13 13.43 33.86
C SER A 487 1.36 13.10 32.57
N CYS A 488 0.97 11.84 32.38
CA CYS A 488 0.18 11.43 31.22
C CYS A 488 -1.14 12.23 31.16
N PRO A 489 -1.48 12.87 30.03
CA PRO A 489 -2.72 13.64 29.93
C PRO A 489 -3.96 12.74 29.76
N VAL A 490 -3.79 11.47 29.43
CA VAL A 490 -4.89 10.54 29.15
C VAL A 490 -4.77 9.33 30.05
N ASP A 491 -5.87 8.99 30.71
CA ASP A 491 -6.00 7.77 31.50
C ASP A 491 -7.07 6.86 30.89
N PHE A 492 -6.87 5.55 31.08
CA PHE A 492 -7.82 4.51 30.73
C PHE A 492 -8.17 3.74 32.00
N THR A 493 -9.44 3.37 32.18
CA THR A 493 -9.83 2.51 33.30
C THR A 493 -9.37 1.08 33.03
N GLU A 494 -9.19 0.28 34.10
CA GLU A 494 -8.86 -1.14 33.95
C GLU A 494 -9.89 -1.89 33.10
N GLU A 495 -11.17 -1.54 33.24
CA GLU A 495 -12.25 -2.10 32.42
C GLU A 495 -12.16 -1.68 30.95
N GLU A 496 -11.81 -0.42 30.63
CA GLU A 496 -11.56 0.03 29.25
C GLU A 496 -10.40 -0.77 28.63
N ILE A 497 -9.32 -0.98 29.39
CA ILE A 497 -8.13 -1.74 28.93
C ILE A 497 -8.48 -3.21 28.69
N GLU A 498 -9.14 -3.87 29.63
CA GLU A 498 -9.50 -5.29 29.51
C GLU A 498 -10.42 -5.54 28.31
N LYS A 499 -11.46 -4.70 28.15
CA LYS A 499 -12.37 -4.79 26.99
C LYS A 499 -11.64 -4.57 25.68
N ALA A 500 -10.76 -3.57 25.62
CA ALA A 500 -10.02 -3.26 24.41
C ALA A 500 -9.08 -4.41 24.01
N LEU A 501 -8.33 -4.96 24.96
CA LEU A 501 -7.42 -6.08 24.70
C LEU A 501 -8.16 -7.34 24.27
N LYS A 502 -9.29 -7.65 24.90
CA LYS A 502 -10.13 -8.80 24.52
C LYS A 502 -10.64 -8.66 23.09
N LEU A 503 -11.17 -7.49 22.73
CA LEU A 503 -11.65 -7.24 21.37
C LEU A 503 -10.52 -7.27 20.35
N TYR A 504 -9.37 -6.65 20.67
CA TYR A 504 -8.19 -6.67 19.79
C TYR A 504 -7.70 -8.09 19.48
N GLN A 505 -7.63 -8.95 20.50
CA GLN A 505 -7.29 -10.37 20.32
C GLN A 505 -8.31 -11.11 19.46
N ALA A 506 -9.60 -10.80 19.64
CA ALA A 506 -10.66 -11.40 18.85
C ALA A 506 -10.59 -10.97 17.37
N LEU A 507 -10.35 -9.68 17.09
CA LEU A 507 -10.15 -9.19 15.73
C LEU A 507 -8.84 -9.70 15.10
N ALA A 508 -7.81 -10.04 15.88
CA ALA A 508 -6.63 -10.71 15.34
C ALA A 508 -6.95 -12.09 14.73
N ASN A 509 -7.95 -12.80 15.28
CA ASN A 509 -8.46 -14.04 14.68
C ASN A 509 -9.25 -13.76 13.40
N ALA A 510 -10.02 -12.66 13.35
CA ALA A 510 -10.71 -12.21 12.14
C ALA A 510 -9.71 -11.95 11.00
N ASP A 511 -8.67 -11.18 11.27
CA ASP A 511 -7.59 -10.86 10.32
C ASP A 511 -6.86 -12.13 9.85
N MET A 512 -6.71 -13.15 10.72
CA MET A 512 -6.14 -14.44 10.35
C MET A 512 -7.08 -15.23 9.41
N GLY A 513 -8.38 -15.25 9.68
CA GLY A 513 -9.37 -15.89 8.83
C GLY A 513 -9.43 -15.28 7.44
N GLU A 514 -9.35 -13.94 7.35
CA GLU A 514 -9.27 -13.22 6.08
C GLU A 514 -8.01 -13.63 5.29
N ARG A 515 -6.84 -13.66 5.92
CA ARG A 515 -5.59 -14.10 5.28
C ARG A 515 -5.67 -15.53 4.76
N GLN A 516 -6.21 -16.45 5.55
CA GLN A 516 -6.37 -17.85 5.12
C GLN A 516 -7.32 -17.95 3.92
N LEU A 517 -8.37 -17.14 3.87
CA LEU A 517 -9.28 -17.08 2.73
C LEU A 517 -8.56 -16.52 1.49
N MET A 518 -7.80 -15.43 1.65
CA MET A 518 -6.99 -14.82 0.60
C MET A 518 -5.97 -15.80 0.03
N GLU A 519 -5.23 -16.50 0.87
CA GLU A 519 -4.23 -17.49 0.46
C GLU A 519 -4.87 -18.65 -0.30
N ARG A 520 -5.98 -19.18 0.24
CA ARG A 520 -6.67 -20.34 -0.33
C ARG A 520 -7.29 -20.07 -1.70
N ILE A 521 -7.78 -18.85 -1.93
CA ILE A 521 -8.39 -18.44 -3.21
C ILE A 521 -7.38 -17.74 -4.11
N SER A 522 -6.27 -17.26 -3.54
CA SER A 522 -5.20 -16.47 -4.18
C SER A 522 -5.70 -15.15 -4.77
N TYR A 523 -6.48 -14.38 -3.99
CA TYR A 523 -6.87 -13.00 -4.35
C TYR A 523 -6.10 -11.94 -3.54
N ALA A 524 -5.97 -10.75 -4.11
CA ALA A 524 -5.36 -9.57 -3.52
C ALA A 524 -6.42 -8.56 -3.04
N ASP A 525 -6.01 -7.39 -2.55
CA ASP A 525 -6.92 -6.35 -2.05
C ASP A 525 -8.07 -6.05 -3.02
N GLU A 526 -9.22 -5.63 -2.46
CA GLU A 526 -10.48 -5.44 -3.19
C GLU A 526 -10.98 -6.72 -3.90
N THR A 527 -10.53 -7.91 -3.48
CA THR A 527 -10.86 -9.22 -4.10
C THR A 527 -10.33 -9.40 -5.52
N TRP A 528 -9.27 -8.67 -5.87
CA TRP A 528 -8.66 -8.72 -7.19
C TRP A 528 -7.95 -10.06 -7.46
N VAL A 529 -8.15 -10.61 -8.66
CA VAL A 529 -7.52 -11.85 -9.14
C VAL A 529 -7.04 -11.66 -10.57
N PRO A 530 -5.86 -12.20 -10.97
CA PRO A 530 -5.45 -12.20 -12.37
C PRO A 530 -6.49 -12.89 -13.26
N VAL A 531 -6.75 -12.36 -14.46
CA VAL A 531 -7.80 -12.89 -15.37
C VAL A 531 -7.64 -14.40 -15.60
N ALA A 532 -6.41 -14.88 -15.73
CA ALA A 532 -6.10 -16.30 -15.96
C ALA A 532 -6.56 -17.23 -14.82
N HIS A 533 -6.70 -16.71 -13.60
CA HIS A 533 -7.07 -17.49 -12.42
C HIS A 533 -8.50 -17.21 -11.93
N TYR A 534 -9.21 -16.26 -12.54
CA TYR A 534 -10.51 -15.79 -12.06
C TYR A 534 -11.55 -16.91 -11.95
N GLU A 535 -11.76 -17.72 -12.99
CA GLU A 535 -12.79 -18.77 -12.96
C GLU A 535 -12.49 -19.83 -11.89
N ALA A 536 -11.21 -20.16 -11.69
CA ALA A 536 -10.78 -21.08 -10.63
C ALA A 536 -11.00 -20.48 -9.25
N ALA A 537 -10.57 -19.23 -9.03
CA ALA A 537 -10.75 -18.51 -7.78
C ALA A 537 -12.24 -18.35 -7.42
N LYS A 538 -13.08 -18.01 -8.40
CA LYS A 538 -14.54 -17.91 -8.24
C LYS A 538 -15.17 -19.23 -7.85
N ALA A 539 -14.80 -20.33 -8.53
CA ALA A 539 -15.29 -21.66 -8.18
C ALA A 539 -14.88 -22.09 -6.76
N ILE A 540 -13.63 -21.82 -6.36
CA ILE A 540 -13.15 -22.11 -4.99
C ILE A 540 -13.93 -21.26 -3.97
N GLY A 541 -14.12 -19.96 -4.23
CA GLY A 541 -14.89 -19.07 -3.36
C GLY A 541 -16.34 -19.51 -3.19
N GLN A 542 -17.01 -19.92 -4.27
CA GLN A 542 -18.37 -20.45 -4.25
C GLN A 542 -18.47 -21.78 -3.49
N GLU A 543 -17.52 -22.69 -3.69
CA GLU A 543 -17.49 -23.95 -2.96
C GLU A 543 -17.23 -23.73 -1.47
N LEU A 544 -16.33 -22.81 -1.12
CA LEU A 544 -16.09 -22.41 0.27
C LEU A 544 -17.35 -21.85 0.94
N LYS A 545 -18.06 -20.95 0.26
CA LYS A 545 -19.36 -20.43 0.73
C LYS A 545 -20.34 -21.57 0.98
N ARG A 546 -20.50 -22.48 0.02
CA ARG A 546 -21.43 -23.61 0.11
C ARG A 546 -21.08 -24.55 1.27
N MET A 547 -19.79 -24.85 1.45
CA MET A 547 -19.31 -25.70 2.54
C MET A 547 -19.57 -25.04 3.90
N THR A 548 -19.29 -23.74 4.01
CA THR A 548 -19.55 -22.94 5.20
C THR A 548 -21.03 -22.92 5.58
N LEU A 549 -21.91 -22.58 4.62
CA LEU A 549 -23.35 -22.52 4.87
C LEU A 549 -23.89 -23.90 5.24
N LYS A 550 -23.44 -24.96 4.56
CA LYS A 550 -23.81 -26.33 4.92
C LYS A 550 -23.38 -26.68 6.34
N ALA A 551 -22.14 -26.38 6.72
CA ALA A 551 -21.65 -26.65 8.07
C ALA A 551 -22.43 -25.85 9.13
N SER A 552 -22.84 -24.63 8.81
CA SER A 552 -23.64 -23.78 9.70
C SER A 552 -25.07 -24.32 9.87
N ALA A 553 -25.70 -24.81 8.80
CA ALA A 553 -27.02 -25.45 8.88
C ALA A 553 -27.03 -26.81 9.60
N GLU A 554 -25.88 -27.50 9.64
CA GLU A 554 -25.71 -28.77 10.35
C GLU A 554 -25.30 -28.59 11.83
N ASP A 555 -24.97 -27.36 12.24
CA ASP A 555 -24.56 -27.04 13.62
C ASP A 555 -25.79 -26.72 14.48
N GLU A 556 -26.06 -27.58 15.48
CA GLU A 556 -27.22 -27.45 16.39
C GLU A 556 -27.22 -26.15 17.21
N GLU A 557 -26.06 -25.49 17.33
CA GLU A 557 -25.91 -24.21 18.02
C GLU A 557 -26.07 -22.99 17.10
N THR A 558 -26.27 -23.17 15.79
CA THR A 558 -26.50 -22.06 14.85
C THR A 558 -28.00 -21.79 14.75
N THR A 559 -28.43 -20.58 15.08
CA THR A 559 -29.83 -20.18 14.91
C THR A 559 -30.13 -19.82 13.45
N GLU A 560 -31.41 -19.79 13.06
CA GLU A 560 -31.84 -19.31 11.74
C GLU A 560 -31.40 -17.85 11.49
N GLU A 561 -31.38 -17.03 12.55
CA GLU A 561 -30.90 -15.65 12.49
C GLU A 561 -29.39 -15.60 12.24
N ASP A 562 -28.59 -16.42 12.94
CA ASP A 562 -27.14 -16.52 12.71
C ASP A 562 -26.83 -16.99 11.29
N TYR A 563 -27.58 -17.98 10.78
CA TYR A 563 -27.43 -18.47 9.41
C TYR A 563 -27.64 -17.35 8.39
N ALA A 564 -28.74 -16.60 8.53
CA ALA A 564 -29.05 -15.48 7.64
C ALA A 564 -27.98 -14.39 7.69
N LEU A 565 -27.39 -14.11 8.86
CA LEU A 565 -26.31 -13.15 9.01
C LEU A 565 -25.02 -13.61 8.32
N ILE A 566 -24.65 -14.89 8.45
CA ILE A 566 -23.48 -15.49 7.78
C ILE A 566 -23.67 -15.44 6.26
N GLU A 567 -24.87 -15.77 5.77
CA GLU A 567 -25.19 -15.72 4.33
C GLU A 567 -25.12 -14.29 3.78
N ALA A 568 -25.69 -13.32 4.49
CA ALA A 568 -25.73 -11.91 4.07
C ALA A 568 -24.37 -11.19 4.17
N ASN A 569 -23.43 -11.68 4.98
CA ASN A 569 -22.13 -11.04 5.20
C ASN A 569 -20.96 -11.83 4.59
N TRP A 570 -21.22 -12.67 3.59
CA TRP A 570 -20.16 -13.44 2.95
C TRP A 570 -19.11 -12.50 2.30
N PRO A 571 -17.81 -12.61 2.62
CA PRO A 571 -16.80 -11.63 2.21
C PRO A 571 -16.57 -11.46 0.70
N LEU A 572 -17.07 -12.40 -0.12
CA LEU A 572 -16.89 -12.40 -1.58
C LEU A 572 -18.19 -12.14 -2.33
N ASP A 573 -19.27 -11.80 -1.63
CA ASP A 573 -20.49 -11.33 -2.27
C ASP A 573 -20.38 -9.84 -2.59
N ASP A 574 -21.18 -9.39 -3.56
CA ASP A 574 -21.31 -7.97 -3.86
C ASP A 574 -21.95 -7.25 -2.66
N MET A 575 -21.37 -6.11 -2.28
CA MET A 575 -21.99 -5.19 -1.33
C MET A 575 -23.14 -4.46 -2.01
N GLU A 576 -24.18 -4.12 -1.25
CA GLU A 576 -25.26 -3.29 -1.77
C GLU A 576 -24.73 -1.91 -2.20
N GLU A 577 -25.35 -1.29 -3.21
CA GLU A 577 -24.88 0.01 -3.74
C GLU A 577 -24.85 1.12 -2.67
N ASP A 578 -25.82 1.09 -1.75
CA ASP A 578 -25.91 2.03 -0.63
C ASP A 578 -24.76 1.82 0.38
N GLU A 579 -24.40 0.55 0.65
CA GLU A 579 -23.26 0.21 1.50
C GLU A 579 -21.94 0.63 0.84
N LEU A 580 -21.77 0.38 -0.46
CA LEU A 580 -20.63 0.88 -1.24
C LEU A 580 -20.54 2.41 -1.17
N TYR A 581 -21.68 3.12 -1.18
CA TYR A 581 -21.71 4.58 -1.05
C TYR A 581 -21.32 5.05 0.36
N GLU A 582 -21.63 4.29 1.41
CA GLU A 582 -21.15 4.60 2.77
C GLU A 582 -19.61 4.64 2.81
N TYR A 583 -18.90 3.81 2.05
CA TYR A 583 -17.42 3.77 2.01
C TYR A 583 -16.77 4.64 0.91
N LYS A 584 -17.55 5.52 0.26
CA LYS A 584 -17.08 6.50 -0.74
C LYS A 584 -16.62 7.84 -0.15
#